data_AF-A0A848UID7-F1
#
_entry.id   AF-A0A848UID7-F1
#
_cell.length_a   1.000
_cell.length_b   1.000
_cell.length_c   1.000
_cell.angle_alpha   90.00
_cell.angle_beta   90.00
_cell.angle_gamma   90.00
#
_symmetry.space_group_name_H-M   'P 1'
#
loop_
_entity.id
_entity.type
_entity.pdbx_description
1 polymer ?
#
loop_
_entity_poly.entity_id
_entity_poly.type
_entity_poly.pdbx_seq_one_letter_code
_entity_poly.pdbx_strand_id
1 'polypeptide(L)'
;EQRAEALADAEALTVTVASLEATIAELGDEVARLDARGDMLDAALKAANDRAADAIADREALAELFPINVDGSLGRASLVGDHDADLTLVFSAGSAIARAVDEVTISRNSAGHLRLNVPGLVEGGLFDADGALHLVATSTTAFPAVDGVARRAEVTITLFPDSFRITDDGKQVVSGVSGVMTLAAPATGSAPAATAFYAIELS
;
A
#
# COMPACT_ATOMS: atom_id res chain seq x y z
N GLU A 1 28.32 2.92 70.86
CA GLU A 1 28.19 3.32 69.45
C GLU A 1 27.97 2.12 68.54
N GLN A 2 28.97 1.25 68.34
CA GLN A 2 28.87 0.08 67.44
C GLN A 2 27.67 -0.86 67.68
N ARG A 3 27.24 -1.06 68.93
CA ARG A 3 26.06 -1.91 69.24
C ARG A 3 24.73 -1.26 68.87
N ALA A 4 24.65 0.07 68.92
CA ALA A 4 23.44 0.81 68.53
C ALA A 4 23.31 0.91 67.01
N GLU A 5 24.44 1.07 66.32
CA GLU A 5 24.54 1.05 64.86
C GLU A 5 24.15 -0.33 64.29
N ALA A 6 24.67 -1.42 64.87
CA ALA A 6 24.29 -2.78 64.48
C ALA A 6 22.79 -3.11 64.71
N LEU A 7 22.16 -2.48 65.71
CA LEU A 7 20.72 -2.61 65.96
C LEU A 7 19.91 -1.85 64.89
N ALA A 8 20.34 -0.63 64.53
CA ALA A 8 19.72 0.15 63.47
C ALA A 8 19.84 -0.54 62.10
N ASP A 9 20.98 -1.17 61.80
CA ASP A 9 21.18 -1.94 60.57
C ASP A 9 20.29 -3.19 60.52
N ALA A 10 20.11 -3.88 61.65
CA ALA A 10 19.22 -5.04 61.74
C ALA A 10 17.74 -4.65 61.54
N GLU A 11 17.31 -3.51 62.09
CA GLU A 11 15.98 -2.95 61.87
C GLU A 11 15.78 -2.56 60.39
N ALA A 12 16.77 -1.90 59.77
CA ALA A 12 16.73 -1.52 58.35
C ALA A 12 16.70 -2.75 57.42
N LEU A 13 17.46 -3.80 57.74
CA LEU A 13 17.45 -5.06 57.00
C LEU A 13 16.10 -5.77 57.11
N THR A 14 15.49 -5.76 58.30
CA THR A 14 14.16 -6.34 58.52
C THR A 14 13.09 -5.66 57.67
N VAL A 15 13.13 -4.32 57.58
CA VAL A 15 12.23 -3.55 56.69
C VAL A 15 12.49 -3.89 55.22
N THR A 16 13.75 -4.05 54.83
CA THR A 16 14.12 -4.41 53.45
C THR A 16 13.63 -5.81 53.09
N VAL A 17 13.80 -6.80 53.97
CA VAL A 17 13.31 -8.16 53.77
C VAL A 17 11.79 -8.18 53.64
N ALA A 18 11.07 -7.48 54.52
CA ALA A 18 9.61 -7.38 54.43
C ALA A 18 9.14 -6.72 53.11
N SER A 19 9.87 -5.71 52.63
CA SER A 19 9.61 -5.07 51.33
C SER A 19 9.84 -6.01 50.14
N LEU A 20 10.94 -6.79 50.18
CA LEU A 20 11.24 -7.79 49.16
C LEU A 20 10.24 -8.95 49.18
N GLU A 21 9.81 -9.42 50.35
CA GLU A 21 8.77 -10.45 50.50
C GLU A 21 7.43 -9.97 49.91
N ALA A 22 7.06 -8.71 50.17
CA ALA A 22 5.88 -8.09 49.56
C ALA A 22 6.00 -8.00 48.03
N THR A 23 7.18 -7.62 47.52
CA THR A 23 7.45 -7.53 46.08
C THR A 23 7.40 -8.91 45.41
N ILE A 24 7.93 -9.95 46.06
CA ILE A 24 7.88 -11.33 45.57
C ILE A 24 6.43 -11.82 45.49
N ALA A 25 5.60 -11.49 46.48
CA ALA A 25 4.19 -11.84 46.45
C ALA A 25 3.46 -11.13 45.29
N GLU A 26 3.72 -9.84 45.08
CA GLU A 26 3.13 -9.06 43.98
C GLU A 26 3.55 -9.59 42.60
N LEU A 27 4.84 -9.91 42.42
CA LEU A 27 5.35 -10.53 41.19
C LEU A 27 4.74 -11.92 40.97
N GLY A 28 4.53 -12.70 42.05
CA GLY A 28 3.84 -13.99 41.97
C GLY A 28 2.41 -13.86 41.46
N ASP A 29 1.67 -12.86 41.97
CA ASP A 29 0.33 -12.53 41.48
C ASP A 29 0.35 -12.04 40.01
N GLU A 30 1.36 -11.28 39.62
CA GLU A 30 1.53 -10.79 38.25
C GLU A 30 1.81 -11.95 37.27
N VAL A 31 2.70 -12.88 37.62
CA VAL A 31 2.98 -14.08 36.82
C VAL A 31 1.72 -14.91 36.64
N ALA A 32 0.96 -15.16 37.71
CA ALA A 32 -0.29 -15.92 37.63
C ALA A 32 -1.33 -15.25 36.70
N ARG A 33 -1.41 -13.91 36.70
CA ARG A 33 -2.29 -13.16 35.78
C ARG A 33 -1.81 -13.24 34.34
N LEU A 34 -0.50 -13.19 34.11
CA LEU A 34 0.09 -13.30 32.77
C LEU A 34 -0.09 -14.71 32.19
N ASP A 35 0.09 -15.74 33.00
CA ASP A 35 -0.17 -17.14 32.61
C ASP A 35 -1.64 -17.32 32.21
N ALA A 36 -2.58 -16.85 33.04
CA ALA A 36 -4.00 -16.91 32.71
C ALA A 36 -4.35 -16.13 31.43
N ARG A 37 -3.68 -14.99 31.18
CA ARG A 37 -3.85 -14.23 29.93
C ARG A 37 -3.24 -14.96 28.74
N GLY A 38 -2.12 -15.64 28.91
CA GLY A 38 -1.49 -16.50 27.91
C GLY A 38 -2.44 -17.62 27.48
N ASP A 39 -3.01 -18.35 28.44
CA ASP A 39 -3.98 -19.42 28.18
C ASP A 39 -5.22 -18.89 27.43
N MET A 40 -5.73 -17.71 27.81
CA MET A 40 -6.84 -17.06 27.11
C MET A 40 -6.48 -16.68 25.66
N LEU A 41 -5.27 -16.18 25.43
CA LEU A 41 -4.80 -15.80 24.10
C LEU A 41 -4.59 -17.02 23.21
N ASP A 42 -4.04 -18.12 23.76
CA ASP A 42 -3.86 -19.38 23.03
C ASP A 42 -5.21 -19.99 22.65
N ALA A 43 -6.18 -19.98 23.55
CA ALA A 43 -7.55 -20.40 23.25
C ALA A 43 -8.20 -19.52 22.18
N ALA A 44 -8.01 -18.20 22.24
CA ALA A 44 -8.52 -17.26 21.24
C ALA A 44 -7.84 -17.44 19.88
N LEU A 45 -6.53 -17.67 19.85
CA LEU A 45 -5.77 -17.92 18.64
C LEU A 45 -6.19 -19.23 17.99
N LYS A 46 -6.35 -20.29 18.78
CA LYS A 46 -6.88 -21.57 18.30
C LYS A 46 -8.27 -21.40 17.70
N ALA A 47 -9.19 -20.74 18.41
CA ALA A 47 -10.53 -20.48 17.91
C ALA A 47 -10.54 -19.59 16.65
N ALA A 48 -9.60 -18.65 16.52
CA ALA A 48 -9.45 -17.84 15.31
C ALA A 48 -8.91 -18.66 14.13
N ASN A 49 -7.95 -19.55 14.38
CA ASN A 49 -7.42 -20.47 13.37
C ASN A 49 -8.48 -21.47 12.91
N ASP A 50 -9.26 -22.04 13.83
CA ASP A 50 -10.37 -22.94 13.52
C ASP A 50 -11.42 -22.21 12.66
N ARG A 51 -11.84 -20.99 13.04
CA ARG A 51 -12.74 -20.16 12.22
C ARG A 51 -12.17 -19.81 10.85
N ALA A 52 -10.85 -19.58 10.77
CA ALA A 52 -10.20 -19.31 9.49
C ALA A 52 -10.15 -20.57 8.60
N ALA A 53 -9.88 -21.73 9.18
CA ALA A 53 -9.92 -23.02 8.48
C ALA A 53 -11.34 -23.33 7.98
N ASP A 54 -12.36 -23.10 8.80
CA ASP A 54 -13.76 -23.25 8.42
C ASP A 54 -14.15 -22.27 7.30
N ALA A 55 -13.76 -20.99 7.42
CA ALA A 55 -14.01 -19.99 6.38
C ALA A 55 -13.27 -20.29 5.06
N ILE A 56 -12.09 -20.91 5.13
CA ILE A 56 -11.36 -21.40 3.94
C ILE A 56 -12.10 -22.58 3.32
N ALA A 57 -12.54 -23.55 4.11
CA ALA A 57 -13.30 -24.70 3.62
C ALA A 57 -14.65 -24.27 3.00
N ASP A 58 -15.35 -23.33 3.64
CA ASP A 58 -16.59 -22.73 3.12
C ASP A 58 -16.31 -21.97 1.81
N ARG A 59 -15.22 -21.19 1.75
CA ARG A 59 -14.80 -20.52 0.52
C ARG A 59 -14.50 -21.51 -0.60
N GLU A 60 -13.82 -22.61 -0.31
CA GLU A 60 -13.50 -23.67 -1.29
C GLU A 60 -14.76 -24.38 -1.77
N ALA A 61 -15.68 -24.74 -0.87
CA ALA A 61 -16.98 -25.33 -1.20
C ALA A 61 -17.89 -24.37 -2.00
N LEU A 62 -17.87 -23.07 -1.68
CA LEU A 62 -18.57 -22.05 -2.45
C LEU A 62 -17.94 -21.83 -3.83
N ALA A 63 -16.60 -21.93 -3.94
CA ALA A 63 -15.89 -21.87 -5.21
C ALA A 63 -16.21 -23.07 -6.12
N GLU A 64 -16.50 -24.25 -5.55
CA GLU A 64 -17.00 -25.41 -6.31
C GLU A 64 -18.44 -25.22 -6.83
N LEU A 65 -19.28 -24.46 -6.12
CA LEU A 65 -20.68 -24.25 -6.48
C LEU A 65 -20.91 -23.07 -7.43
N PHE A 66 -20.05 -22.06 -7.38
CA PHE A 66 -20.11 -20.87 -8.22
C PHE A 66 -18.70 -20.45 -8.64
N PRO A 67 -18.23 -20.83 -9.84
CA PRO A 67 -16.82 -20.78 -10.18
C PRO A 67 -16.38 -19.38 -10.61
N ILE A 68 -16.70 -18.29 -9.90
CA ILE A 68 -16.05 -16.99 -10.16
C ILE A 68 -16.06 -16.09 -8.91
N ASN A 69 -14.88 -15.85 -8.34
CA ASN A 69 -14.49 -14.58 -7.73
C ASN A 69 -12.96 -14.48 -7.78
N VAL A 70 -12.46 -13.71 -8.75
CA VAL A 70 -11.03 -13.48 -8.96
C VAL A 70 -10.71 -12.12 -8.38
N ASP A 71 -9.89 -12.08 -7.32
CA ASP A 71 -9.36 -10.83 -6.77
C ASP A 71 -8.52 -10.15 -7.84
N GLY A 72 -9.11 -9.16 -8.47
CA GLY A 72 -8.57 -8.47 -9.61
C GLY A 72 -7.50 -7.43 -9.26
N SER A 73 -6.41 -7.81 -8.61
CA SER A 73 -5.31 -6.89 -8.30
C SER A 73 -4.26 -6.86 -9.41
N LEU A 74 -3.99 -5.66 -9.94
CA LEU A 74 -2.86 -5.43 -10.85
C LEU A 74 -1.50 -5.62 -10.17
N GLY A 75 -1.38 -5.49 -8.85
CA GLY A 75 -0.11 -5.68 -8.14
C GLY A 75 0.42 -7.11 -8.19
N ARG A 76 -0.44 -8.09 -8.49
CA ARG A 76 -0.07 -9.50 -8.66
C ARG A 76 0.10 -9.91 -10.13
N ALA A 77 -0.31 -9.07 -11.07
CA ALA A 77 -0.21 -9.35 -12.50
C ALA A 77 1.22 -9.14 -13.04
N SER A 78 1.59 -9.90 -14.07
CA SER A 78 2.83 -9.68 -14.81
C SER A 78 2.64 -8.55 -15.82
N LEU A 79 2.82 -7.30 -15.39
CA LEU A 79 2.65 -6.11 -16.22
C LEU A 79 3.97 -5.56 -16.77
N VAL A 80 5.11 -6.19 -16.48
CA VAL A 80 6.42 -5.69 -16.92
C VAL A 80 6.56 -5.87 -18.43
N GLY A 81 6.84 -4.78 -19.14
CA GLY A 81 6.93 -4.76 -20.60
C GLY A 81 6.59 -3.38 -21.16
N ASP A 82 6.68 -3.30 -22.47
CA ASP A 82 6.14 -2.19 -23.26
C ASP A 82 4.67 -2.51 -23.60
N HIS A 83 3.83 -1.49 -23.53
CA HIS A 83 2.40 -1.59 -23.79
C HIS A 83 2.02 -0.50 -24.79
N ASP A 84 1.20 -0.86 -25.78
CA ASP A 84 0.58 0.14 -26.64
C ASP A 84 -0.35 0.97 -25.77
N ALA A 85 -0.31 2.30 -25.92
CA ALA A 85 -1.10 3.21 -25.11
C ALA A 85 -2.02 4.08 -25.98
N ASP A 86 -3.28 4.20 -25.56
CA ASP A 86 -4.19 5.22 -26.08
C ASP A 86 -4.53 6.20 -24.95
N LEU A 87 -4.10 7.46 -25.13
CA LEU A 87 -4.39 8.56 -24.21
C LEU A 87 -5.45 9.47 -24.82
N THR A 88 -6.71 9.19 -24.49
CA THR A 88 -7.83 10.01 -24.96
C THR A 88 -8.00 11.22 -24.05
N LEU A 89 -7.79 12.43 -24.56
CA LEU A 89 -8.08 13.67 -23.85
C LEU A 89 -9.60 13.84 -23.68
N VAL A 90 -10.08 13.73 -22.44
CA VAL A 90 -11.50 13.85 -22.11
C VAL A 90 -11.85 15.30 -21.74
N PHE A 91 -10.94 15.99 -21.03
CA PHE A 91 -11.16 17.37 -20.61
C PHE A 91 -9.85 18.15 -20.50
N SER A 92 -9.87 19.43 -20.88
CA SER A 92 -8.76 20.36 -20.63
C SER A 92 -9.27 21.75 -20.27
N ALA A 93 -8.66 22.35 -19.24
CA ALA A 93 -8.77 23.75 -18.90
C ALA A 93 -7.38 24.38 -18.86
N GLY A 94 -7.20 25.53 -19.51
CA GLY A 94 -5.87 26.03 -19.85
C GLY A 94 -5.26 25.22 -21.01
N SER A 95 -4.23 25.75 -21.66
CA SER A 95 -3.65 25.19 -22.89
C SER A 95 -2.95 23.82 -22.68
N ALA A 96 -3.72 22.79 -22.39
CA ALA A 96 -3.23 21.41 -22.34
C ALA A 96 -2.80 20.98 -23.75
N ILE A 97 -1.70 20.24 -23.82
CA ILE A 97 -1.21 19.69 -25.09
C ILE A 97 -1.93 18.37 -25.29
N ALA A 98 -2.78 18.26 -26.31
CA ALA A 98 -3.19 16.96 -26.81
C ALA A 98 -1.91 16.21 -27.25
N ARG A 99 -1.63 15.09 -26.58
CA ARG A 99 -0.36 14.37 -26.72
C ARG A 99 -0.67 12.95 -27.14
N ALA A 100 -0.21 12.57 -28.33
CA ALA A 100 -0.13 11.18 -28.73
C ALA A 100 1.01 10.53 -27.92
N VAL A 101 0.69 9.48 -27.20
CA VAL A 101 1.66 8.60 -26.56
C VAL A 101 1.30 7.21 -27.07
N ASP A 102 2.13 6.67 -27.95
CA ASP A 102 1.84 5.40 -28.61
C ASP A 102 2.27 4.20 -27.75
N GLU A 103 3.24 4.39 -26.85
CA GLU A 103 3.83 3.32 -26.04
C GLU A 103 4.14 3.83 -24.63
N VAL A 104 3.88 2.99 -23.62
CA VAL A 104 4.34 3.19 -22.24
C VAL A 104 5.09 1.95 -21.76
N THR A 105 6.10 2.16 -20.93
CA THR A 105 6.89 1.06 -20.36
C THR A 105 6.60 0.91 -18.88
N ILE A 106 6.25 -0.31 -18.46
CA ILE A 106 6.20 -0.70 -17.05
C ILE A 106 7.43 -1.54 -16.74
N SER A 107 8.26 -1.09 -15.80
CA SER A 107 9.51 -1.76 -15.41
C SER A 107 9.54 -2.04 -13.91
N ARG A 108 10.47 -2.89 -13.45
CA ARG A 108 10.80 -3.03 -12.02
C ARG A 108 12.14 -2.38 -11.72
N ASN A 109 12.22 -1.64 -10.62
CA ASN A 109 13.49 -1.16 -10.10
C ASN A 109 14.26 -2.28 -9.37
N SER A 110 15.49 -1.98 -8.91
CA SER A 110 16.34 -2.93 -8.18
C SER A 110 15.76 -3.40 -6.84
N ALA A 111 14.79 -2.66 -6.28
CA ALA A 111 14.06 -3.03 -5.07
C ALA A 111 12.75 -3.78 -5.37
N GLY A 112 12.47 -4.10 -6.65
CA GLY A 112 11.31 -4.88 -7.08
C GLY A 112 10.01 -4.08 -7.25
N HIS A 113 10.02 -2.76 -7.03
CA HIS A 113 8.85 -1.89 -7.20
C HIS A 113 8.60 -1.60 -8.68
N LEU A 114 7.33 -1.55 -9.04
CA LEU A 114 6.91 -1.17 -10.39
C LEU A 114 7.17 0.32 -10.64
N ARG A 115 7.51 0.65 -11.88
CA ARG A 115 7.65 2.02 -12.38
C ARG A 115 6.96 2.13 -13.73
N LEU A 116 6.27 3.24 -13.94
CA LEU A 116 5.68 3.61 -15.22
C LEU A 116 6.51 4.72 -15.84
N ASN A 117 6.84 4.56 -17.13
CA ASN A 117 7.40 5.59 -17.97
C ASN A 117 6.40 5.92 -19.08
N VAL A 118 5.92 7.15 -19.08
CA VAL A 118 5.11 7.74 -20.15
C VAL A 118 6.03 8.70 -20.92
N PRO A 119 6.53 8.32 -22.10
CA PRO A 119 7.55 9.08 -22.82
C PRO A 119 7.21 10.56 -23.00
N GLY A 120 8.17 11.41 -22.64
CA GLY A 120 8.04 12.86 -22.76
C GLY A 120 6.99 13.50 -21.82
N LEU A 121 6.39 12.73 -20.91
CA LEU A 121 5.41 13.22 -19.94
C LEU A 121 5.86 12.99 -18.51
N VAL A 122 6.03 11.74 -18.08
CA VAL A 122 6.29 11.42 -16.67
C VAL A 122 6.96 10.07 -16.51
N GLU A 123 7.84 9.96 -15.53
CA GLU A 123 8.38 8.69 -15.06
C GLU A 123 8.22 8.64 -13.54
N GLY A 124 7.69 7.55 -13.00
CA GLY A 124 7.40 7.46 -11.56
C GLY A 124 7.21 6.03 -11.07
N GLY A 125 7.20 5.87 -9.75
CA GLY A 125 6.87 4.60 -9.11
C GLY A 125 5.37 4.34 -9.17
N LEU A 126 5.00 3.08 -9.40
CA LEU A 126 3.64 2.58 -9.24
C LEU A 126 3.52 1.90 -7.87
N PHE A 127 2.46 2.22 -7.13
CA PHE A 127 2.11 1.56 -5.89
C PHE A 127 0.71 0.95 -5.99
N ASP A 128 0.56 -0.26 -5.46
CA ASP A 128 -0.74 -0.93 -5.37
C ASP A 128 -1.53 -0.30 -4.22
N ALA A 129 -2.75 0.12 -4.52
CA ALA A 129 -3.76 0.42 -3.52
C ALA A 129 -5.11 -0.08 -4.04
N ASP A 130 -5.74 -0.94 -3.24
CA ASP A 130 -7.06 -1.52 -3.50
C ASP A 130 -7.19 -2.22 -4.87
N GLY A 131 -6.11 -2.87 -5.34
CA GLY A 131 -6.09 -3.63 -6.59
C GLY A 131 -5.83 -2.81 -7.85
N ALA A 132 -5.71 -1.49 -7.70
CA ALA A 132 -5.29 -0.56 -8.74
C ALA A 132 -3.83 -0.15 -8.56
N LEU A 133 -3.17 0.27 -9.65
CA LEU A 133 -1.82 0.84 -9.58
C LEU A 133 -1.88 2.35 -9.71
N HIS A 134 -1.24 3.03 -8.77
CA HIS A 134 -1.26 4.49 -8.68
C HIS A 134 0.14 5.06 -8.87
N LEU A 135 0.24 6.18 -9.56
CA LEU A 135 1.44 7.00 -9.69
C LEU A 135 1.08 8.45 -9.39
N VAL A 136 1.90 9.07 -8.54
CA VAL A 136 1.87 10.53 -8.34
C VAL A 136 3.28 11.04 -8.57
N ALA A 137 3.44 11.95 -9.51
CA ALA A 137 4.74 12.50 -9.87
C ALA A 137 4.61 13.94 -10.36
N THR A 138 5.76 14.57 -10.56
CA THR A 138 5.83 15.90 -11.16
C THR A 138 6.31 15.79 -12.61
N SER A 139 5.65 16.53 -13.51
CA SER A 139 6.10 16.74 -14.89
C SER A 139 6.37 18.21 -15.15
N THR A 140 7.37 18.51 -15.98
CA THR A 140 7.65 19.87 -16.50
C THR A 140 7.27 20.01 -17.98
N THR A 141 6.80 18.94 -18.60
CA THR A 141 6.48 18.83 -20.02
C THR A 141 5.00 18.57 -20.29
N ALA A 142 4.21 18.33 -19.23
CA ALA A 142 2.76 18.14 -19.29
C ALA A 142 2.01 19.33 -19.91
N PHE A 143 2.48 20.55 -19.67
CA PHE A 143 1.93 21.79 -20.22
C PHE A 143 3.02 22.57 -20.96
N PRO A 144 2.65 23.39 -21.97
CA PRO A 144 3.63 24.18 -22.68
C PRO A 144 4.23 25.22 -21.74
N ALA A 145 5.49 25.56 -21.99
CA ALA A 145 6.12 26.68 -21.31
C ALA A 145 5.38 27.98 -21.63
N VAL A 146 5.30 28.88 -20.63
CA VAL A 146 4.77 30.24 -20.81
C VAL A 146 5.92 31.19 -20.52
N ASP A 147 6.15 32.13 -21.42
CA ASP A 147 7.29 33.07 -21.37
C ASP A 147 8.65 32.38 -21.20
N GLY A 148 8.80 31.19 -21.82
CA GLY A 148 10.04 30.40 -21.75
C GLY A 148 10.26 29.65 -20.43
N VAL A 149 9.31 29.72 -19.48
CA VAL A 149 9.39 29.03 -18.19
C VAL A 149 8.57 27.74 -18.25
N ALA A 150 9.23 26.61 -17.98
CA ALA A 150 8.58 25.32 -17.89
C ALA A 150 7.59 25.29 -16.72
N ARG A 151 6.41 24.71 -16.96
CA ARG A 151 5.34 24.66 -15.96
C ARG A 151 5.44 23.35 -15.19
N ARG A 152 5.51 23.45 -13.87
CA ARG A 152 5.47 22.28 -12.99
C ARG A 152 4.02 21.81 -12.85
N ALA A 153 3.75 20.58 -13.29
CA ALA A 153 2.47 19.92 -13.17
C ALA A 153 2.57 18.72 -12.25
N GLU A 154 1.57 18.52 -11.40
CA GLU A 154 1.32 17.24 -10.77
C GLU A 154 0.63 16.32 -11.78
N VAL A 155 1.13 15.09 -11.87
CA VAL A 155 0.59 14.03 -12.70
C VAL A 155 0.15 12.91 -11.76
N THR A 156 -1.14 12.62 -11.77
CA THR A 156 -1.72 11.48 -11.08
C THR A 156 -2.24 10.50 -12.11
N ILE A 157 -1.79 9.25 -12.04
CA ILE A 157 -2.24 8.16 -12.91
C ILE A 157 -2.79 7.06 -12.01
N THR A 158 -3.98 6.56 -12.35
CA THR A 158 -4.52 5.35 -11.75
C THR A 158 -4.85 4.36 -12.86
N LEU A 159 -4.27 3.16 -12.77
CA LEU A 159 -4.50 2.05 -13.68
C LEU A 159 -5.36 1.00 -12.99
N PHE A 160 -6.34 0.49 -13.72
CA PHE A 160 -7.27 -0.53 -13.32
C PHE A 160 -7.24 -1.69 -14.32
N PRO A 161 -7.45 -2.91 -13.86
CA PRO A 161 -7.59 -4.04 -14.76
C PRO A 161 -8.97 -4.04 -15.41
N ASP A 162 -9.04 -4.28 -16.72
CA ASP A 162 -10.32 -4.38 -17.43
C ASP A 162 -11.01 -5.71 -17.14
N SER A 163 -10.20 -6.78 -17.16
CA SER A 163 -10.65 -8.13 -16.90
C SER A 163 -9.49 -9.05 -16.55
N PHE A 164 -9.82 -10.11 -15.83
CA PHE A 164 -8.88 -11.18 -15.48
C PHE A 164 -9.39 -12.52 -15.99
N ARG A 165 -8.45 -13.33 -16.44
CA ARG A 165 -8.65 -14.75 -16.69
C ARG A 165 -7.74 -15.55 -15.78
N ILE A 166 -8.29 -16.50 -15.05
CA ILE A 166 -7.48 -17.54 -14.42
C ILE A 166 -7.27 -18.64 -15.46
N THR A 167 -6.01 -18.98 -15.73
CA THR A 167 -5.64 -20.09 -16.61
C THR A 167 -5.74 -21.42 -15.86
N ASP A 168 -5.78 -22.54 -16.60
CA ASP A 168 -5.92 -23.89 -16.03
C ASP A 168 -4.78 -24.27 -15.05
N ASP A 169 -3.66 -23.56 -15.08
CA ASP A 169 -2.52 -23.67 -14.16
C ASP A 169 -2.60 -22.72 -12.95
N GLY A 170 -3.74 -22.05 -12.74
CA GLY A 170 -4.00 -21.17 -11.61
C GLY A 170 -3.37 -19.77 -11.71
N LYS A 171 -2.77 -19.40 -12.86
CA LYS A 171 -2.20 -18.06 -13.05
C LYS A 171 -3.27 -17.05 -13.43
N GLN A 172 -3.11 -15.84 -12.90
CA GLN A 172 -3.93 -14.69 -13.25
C GLN A 172 -3.33 -13.99 -14.47
N VAL A 173 -4.11 -13.91 -15.54
CA VAL A 173 -3.80 -13.17 -16.77
C VAL A 173 -4.72 -11.96 -16.83
N VAL A 174 -4.13 -10.78 -17.01
CA VAL A 174 -4.87 -9.55 -17.27
C VAL A 174 -5.10 -9.44 -18.77
N SER A 175 -6.35 -9.21 -19.20
CA SER A 175 -6.72 -9.08 -20.62
C SER A 175 -6.79 -7.64 -21.13
N GLY A 176 -6.52 -6.65 -20.27
CA GLY A 176 -6.45 -5.24 -20.61
C GLY A 176 -6.26 -4.38 -19.34
N VAL A 177 -5.63 -3.22 -19.49
CA VAL A 177 -5.45 -2.25 -18.41
C VAL A 177 -5.95 -0.89 -18.85
N SER A 178 -7.09 -0.47 -18.34
CA SER A 178 -7.57 0.91 -18.47
C SER A 178 -7.04 1.79 -17.36
N GLY A 179 -7.18 3.10 -17.51
CA GLY A 179 -6.79 4.03 -16.46
C GLY A 179 -7.33 5.43 -16.67
N VAL A 180 -7.01 6.27 -15.69
CA VAL A 180 -7.26 7.70 -15.74
C VAL A 180 -5.99 8.44 -15.40
N MET A 181 -5.76 9.57 -16.07
CA MET A 181 -4.67 10.47 -15.78
C MET A 181 -5.17 11.88 -15.60
N THR A 182 -4.74 12.51 -14.51
CA THR A 182 -5.00 13.92 -14.22
C THR A 182 -3.68 14.68 -14.22
N LEU A 183 -3.65 15.79 -14.95
CA LEU A 183 -2.55 16.76 -14.96
C LEU A 183 -3.05 18.03 -14.32
N ALA A 184 -2.35 18.58 -13.33
CA ALA A 184 -2.69 19.84 -12.69
C ALA A 184 -1.46 20.73 -12.53
N ALA A 185 -1.48 21.93 -13.12
CA ALA A 185 -0.44 22.92 -12.98
C ALA A 185 -1.03 24.20 -12.34
N PRO A 186 -0.48 24.68 -11.21
CA PRO A 186 -0.92 25.93 -10.63
C PRO A 186 -0.60 27.13 -11.55
N ALA A 187 -1.20 28.28 -11.24
CA ALA A 187 -0.82 29.53 -11.88
C ALA A 187 0.62 29.90 -11.50
N THR A 188 1.41 30.39 -12.44
CA THR A 188 2.81 30.77 -12.19
C THR A 188 3.20 31.91 -13.12
N GLY A 189 3.55 33.07 -12.56
CA GLY A 189 3.82 34.26 -13.34
C GLY A 189 2.60 34.68 -14.17
N SER A 190 2.77 34.78 -15.49
CA SER A 190 1.72 35.05 -16.48
C SER A 190 0.92 33.80 -16.88
N ALA A 191 1.35 32.60 -16.49
CA ALA A 191 0.66 31.35 -16.82
C ALA A 191 -0.57 31.16 -15.92
N PRO A 192 -1.80 31.08 -16.46
CA PRO A 192 -2.97 30.73 -15.67
C PRO A 192 -2.90 29.26 -15.24
N ALA A 193 -3.62 28.89 -14.17
CA ALA A 193 -3.76 27.50 -13.77
C ALA A 193 -4.29 26.64 -14.94
N ALA A 194 -3.83 25.40 -15.04
CA ALA A 194 -4.24 24.48 -16.08
C ALA A 194 -4.47 23.08 -15.52
N THR A 195 -5.45 22.39 -16.10
CA THR A 195 -5.83 21.03 -15.74
C THR A 195 -6.12 20.25 -17.01
N ALA A 196 -5.75 18.98 -17.06
CA ALA A 196 -6.16 18.07 -18.11
C ALA A 196 -6.51 16.70 -17.53
N PHE A 197 -7.47 16.03 -18.16
CA PHE A 197 -7.95 14.72 -17.77
C PHE A 197 -7.97 13.81 -19.00
N TYR A 198 -7.34 12.64 -18.87
CA TYR A 198 -7.22 11.65 -19.93
C TYR A 198 -7.79 10.32 -19.45
N ALA A 199 -8.47 9.62 -20.35
CA ALA A 199 -8.64 8.18 -20.26
C ALA A 199 -7.39 7.51 -20.84
N ILE A 200 -6.98 6.38 -20.25
CA ILE A 200 -5.86 5.57 -20.70
C ILE A 200 -6.39 4.17 -21.03
N GLU A 201 -5.98 3.62 -22.15
CA GLU A 201 -6.09 2.19 -22.45
C GLU A 201 -4.70 1.65 -22.77
N LEU A 202 -4.31 0.54 -22.13
CA LEU A 202 -3.06 -0.18 -22.37
C LEU A 202 -3.35 -1.60 -22.88
N SER A 203 -2.68 -1.99 -23.96
CA SER A 203 -2.83 -3.32 -24.59
C SER A 203 -1.51 -4.01 -24.89
#